data_AF-A0A4S2JLS9-F1
#
_entry.id   AF-A0A4S2JLS9-F1
#
_cell.length_a   1.000
_cell.length_b   1.000
_cell.length_c   1.000
_cell.angle_alpha   90.00
_cell.angle_beta   90.00
_cell.angle_gamma   90.00
#
_symmetry.space_group_name_H-M   'P 1'
#
loop_
_entity.id
_entity.type
_entity.pdbx_description
1 polymer ?
#
loop_
_entity_poly.entity_id
_entity_poly.type
_entity_poly.pdbx_seq_one_letter_code
_entity_poly.pdbx_strand_id
1 'polypeptide(L)'
;MSSLVCIVFVIGVVRPALSEIRMINVQLDTKGVPYNQSDPCGPLKKLNPSYWQENRFQQCKLVQESSGVLLYHVGIDNAQLQPELQNLKSNYYTWVINQQLNLGTAGCPTLTTFVDMKAFKNFKTATFMLPKDEEFCDRVKTLVFLDKYPVRSCEFISQSMEPVHKETIGTYEVSFVKPVPSVEAVKLTEQLNNGDARCRYNMAFY
;
A
#
# COMPACT_ATOMS: atom_id res chain seq x y z
N MET A 1 -16.31 -46.72 -49.60
CA MET A 1 -15.43 -45.57 -49.35
C MET A 1 -15.89 -44.90 -48.07
N SER A 2 -15.24 -45.19 -46.94
CA SER A 2 -15.55 -44.56 -45.65
C SER A 2 -14.30 -43.83 -45.17
N SER A 3 -14.33 -42.50 -45.21
CA SER A 3 -13.26 -41.66 -44.67
C SER A 3 -13.37 -41.61 -43.15
N LEU A 4 -12.34 -42.09 -42.45
CA LEU A 4 -12.09 -41.76 -41.06
C LEU A 4 -11.68 -40.29 -40.95
N VAL A 5 -12.43 -39.52 -40.17
CA VAL A 5 -12.04 -38.17 -39.74
C VAL A 5 -11.23 -38.33 -38.47
N CYS A 6 -9.91 -38.10 -38.55
CA CYS A 6 -9.05 -37.98 -37.38
C CYS A 6 -9.31 -36.63 -36.70
N ILE A 7 -9.94 -36.65 -35.53
CA ILE A 7 -10.04 -35.50 -34.64
C ILE A 7 -8.72 -35.37 -33.90
N VAL A 8 -7.92 -34.35 -34.27
CA VAL A 8 -6.71 -33.98 -33.55
C VAL A 8 -7.12 -33.15 -32.34
N PHE A 9 -7.02 -33.71 -31.14
CA PHE A 9 -7.09 -32.94 -29.91
C PHE A 9 -5.81 -32.13 -29.77
N VAL A 10 -5.91 -30.81 -30.03
CA VAL A 10 -4.87 -29.87 -29.63
C VAL A 10 -4.97 -29.70 -28.13
N ILE A 11 -4.19 -30.50 -27.39
CA ILE A 11 -3.94 -30.26 -25.97
C ILE A 11 -3.08 -29.00 -25.91
N GLY A 12 -3.74 -27.85 -25.81
CA GLY A 12 -3.08 -26.60 -25.48
C GLY A 12 -2.42 -26.78 -24.13
N VAL A 13 -1.09 -26.89 -24.11
CA VAL A 13 -0.31 -26.74 -22.89
C VAL A 13 -0.55 -25.33 -22.40
N VAL A 14 -1.52 -25.17 -21.49
CA VAL A 14 -1.69 -23.94 -20.71
C VAL A 14 -0.43 -23.84 -19.87
N ARG A 15 0.57 -23.09 -20.37
CA ARG A 15 1.67 -22.66 -19.53
C ARG A 15 1.02 -21.93 -18.35
N PRO A 16 1.20 -22.38 -17.10
CA PRO A 16 0.76 -21.58 -15.98
C PRO A 16 1.42 -20.21 -16.14
N ALA A 17 0.62 -19.16 -16.17
CA ALA A 17 1.14 -17.81 -16.14
C ALA A 17 2.08 -17.76 -14.92
N LEU A 18 3.38 -17.51 -15.16
CA LEU A 18 4.32 -17.27 -14.08
C LEU A 18 3.69 -16.21 -13.17
N SER A 19 3.50 -16.54 -11.89
CA SER A 19 2.91 -15.61 -10.92
C SER A 19 3.72 -14.32 -10.95
N GLU A 20 3.09 -13.21 -11.34
CA GLU A 20 3.75 -11.91 -11.36
C GLU A 20 3.92 -11.46 -9.90
N ILE A 21 5.12 -11.58 -9.36
CA ILE A 21 5.44 -11.06 -8.03
C ILE A 21 5.74 -9.56 -8.15
N ARG A 22 4.91 -8.74 -7.51
CA ARG A 22 5.09 -7.28 -7.46
C ARG A 22 5.77 -6.89 -6.16
N MET A 23 6.92 -6.21 -6.28
CA MET A 23 7.64 -5.71 -5.11
C MET A 23 7.13 -4.32 -4.70
N ILE A 24 6.81 -4.16 -3.42
CA ILE A 24 6.43 -2.88 -2.82
C ILE A 24 7.30 -2.55 -1.61
N ASN A 25 7.36 -1.26 -1.29
CA ASN A 25 7.91 -0.75 -0.05
C ASN A 25 6.81 -0.63 1.00
N VAL A 26 7.10 -1.07 2.22
CA VAL A 26 6.20 -0.94 3.37
C VAL A 26 6.94 -0.27 4.50
N GLN A 27 6.45 0.89 4.95
CA GLN A 27 6.86 1.47 6.22
C GLN A 27 5.93 0.98 7.32
N LEU A 28 6.48 0.60 8.47
CA LEU A 28 5.74 0.20 9.66
C LEU A 28 6.23 1.03 10.84
N ASP A 29 5.32 1.75 11.51
CA ASP A 29 5.60 2.35 12.82
C ASP A 29 5.45 1.27 13.90
N THR A 30 6.56 0.91 14.55
CA THR A 30 6.53 -0.06 15.66
C THR A 30 6.18 0.58 16.99
N LYS A 31 6.00 1.90 17.05
CA LYS A 31 5.81 2.68 18.28
C LYS A 31 6.93 2.46 19.29
N GLY A 32 8.14 2.23 18.78
CA GLY A 32 9.32 1.93 19.58
C GLY A 32 9.38 0.50 20.12
N VAL A 33 8.43 -0.38 19.76
CA VAL A 33 8.52 -1.80 20.11
C VAL A 33 9.66 -2.43 19.30
N PRO A 34 10.68 -3.03 19.96
CA PRO A 34 11.79 -3.66 19.26
C PRO A 34 11.34 -4.93 18.53
N TYR A 35 12.02 -5.27 17.44
CA TYR A 35 11.79 -6.51 16.70
C TYR A 35 12.87 -7.55 17.00
N ASN A 36 12.54 -8.81 16.76
CA ASN A 36 13.51 -9.89 16.86
C ASN A 36 14.44 -9.87 15.63
N GLN A 37 15.74 -9.68 15.84
CA GLN A 37 16.72 -9.67 14.75
C GLN A 37 16.80 -11.01 14.01
N SER A 38 16.43 -12.13 14.64
CA SER A 38 16.38 -13.44 13.96
C SER A 38 15.13 -13.62 13.09
N ASP A 39 14.12 -12.77 13.25
CA ASP A 39 12.94 -12.70 12.38
C ASP A 39 12.53 -11.22 12.16
N PRO A 40 13.30 -10.46 11.34
CA PRO A 40 13.06 -9.04 11.14
C PRO A 40 11.68 -8.70 10.55
N CYS A 41 11.07 -9.67 9.85
CA CYS A 41 9.75 -9.54 9.24
C CYS A 41 8.60 -9.94 10.16
N GLY A 42 8.90 -10.49 11.34
CA GLY A 42 7.90 -10.89 12.34
C GLY A 42 6.88 -9.80 12.67
N PRO A 43 7.27 -8.53 12.91
CA PRO A 43 6.33 -7.44 13.15
C PRO A 43 5.31 -7.25 12.03
N LEU A 44 5.77 -7.22 10.77
CA LEU A 44 4.89 -7.04 9.63
C LEU A 44 3.98 -8.25 9.38
N LYS A 45 4.50 -9.47 9.59
CA LYS A 45 3.74 -10.72 9.48
C LYS A 45 2.59 -10.81 10.48
N LYS A 46 2.75 -10.24 11.67
CA LYS A 46 1.73 -10.24 12.72
C LYS A 46 0.49 -9.42 12.38
N LEU A 47 0.57 -8.45 11.47
CA LEU A 47 -0.57 -7.61 11.11
C LEU A 47 -1.67 -8.40 10.38
N ASN A 48 -1.29 -9.32 9.50
CA ASN A 48 -2.22 -10.23 8.83
C ASN A 48 -1.56 -11.59 8.52
N PRO A 49 -1.48 -12.51 9.49
CA PRO A 49 -0.78 -13.78 9.34
C PRO A 49 -1.33 -14.67 8.21
N SER A 50 -2.65 -14.67 7.97
CA SER A 50 -3.29 -15.48 6.93
C SER A 50 -2.71 -15.22 5.55
N TYR A 51 -2.48 -13.95 5.19
CA TYR A 51 -2.03 -13.61 3.85
C TYR A 51 -0.57 -14.00 3.60
N TRP A 52 0.23 -14.11 4.66
CA TRP A 52 1.59 -14.67 4.59
C TRP A 52 1.57 -16.19 4.49
N GLN A 53 0.69 -16.87 5.23
CA GLN A 53 0.55 -18.33 5.18
C GLN A 53 0.01 -18.81 3.82
N GLU A 54 -0.87 -18.03 3.20
CA GLU A 54 -1.43 -18.29 1.87
C GLU A 54 -0.48 -17.88 0.72
N ASN A 55 0.75 -17.43 1.02
CA ASN A 55 1.74 -16.94 0.06
C ASN A 55 1.28 -15.74 -0.80
N ARG A 56 0.21 -15.04 -0.41
CA ARG A 56 -0.18 -13.79 -1.05
C ARG A 56 0.85 -12.69 -0.78
N PHE A 57 1.38 -12.63 0.45
CA PHE A 57 2.53 -11.84 0.81
C PHE A 57 3.74 -12.73 1.01
N GLN A 58 4.86 -12.39 0.39
CA GLN A 58 6.08 -13.18 0.39
C GLN A 58 7.32 -12.30 0.23
N GLN A 59 8.51 -12.92 0.25
CA GLN A 59 9.79 -12.24 -0.02
C GLN A 59 10.05 -10.99 0.82
N CYS A 60 9.66 -11.02 2.11
CA CYS A 60 9.88 -9.90 3.01
C CYS A 60 11.36 -9.72 3.35
N LYS A 61 11.86 -8.49 3.24
CA LYS A 61 13.20 -8.10 3.63
C LYS A 61 13.15 -6.76 4.37
N LEU A 62 13.68 -6.72 5.60
CA LEU A 62 13.96 -5.44 6.27
C LEU A 62 15.14 -4.75 5.56
N VAL A 63 14.93 -3.49 5.18
CA VAL A 63 15.89 -2.69 4.43
C VAL A 63 16.52 -1.63 5.30
N GLN A 64 15.73 -1.00 6.17
CA GLN A 64 16.21 0.08 7.02
C GLN A 64 15.35 0.22 8.28
N GLU A 65 15.96 0.73 9.33
CA GLU A 65 15.32 1.11 10.59
C GLU A 65 15.70 2.55 10.93
N SER A 66 14.72 3.36 11.36
CA SER A 66 14.98 4.69 11.90
C SER A 66 13.86 5.13 12.83
N SER A 67 14.22 5.52 14.05
CA SER A 67 13.31 6.18 15.01
C SER A 67 12.00 5.41 15.27
N GLY A 68 12.08 4.08 15.38
CA GLY A 68 10.91 3.20 15.57
C GLY A 68 10.11 2.90 14.31
N VAL A 69 10.57 3.35 13.13
CA VAL A 69 9.97 3.01 11.84
C VAL A 69 10.85 2.02 11.09
N LEU A 70 10.24 0.93 10.63
CA LEU A 70 10.87 -0.12 9.86
C LEU A 70 10.46 -0.01 8.39
N LEU A 71 11.43 -0.07 7.47
CA LEU A 71 11.20 -0.09 6.03
C LEU A 71 11.47 -1.50 5.48
N TYR A 72 10.46 -2.07 4.85
CA TYR A 72 10.50 -3.40 4.24
C TYR A 72 10.36 -3.34 2.73
N HIS A 73 11.01 -4.27 2.03
CA HIS A 73 10.57 -4.72 0.71
C HIS A 73 9.70 -5.95 0.89
N VAL A 74 8.54 -6.00 0.22
CA VAL A 74 7.60 -7.11 0.28
C VAL A 74 7.16 -7.48 -1.13
N GLY A 75 7.17 -8.78 -1.44
CA GLY A 75 6.62 -9.33 -2.67
C GLY A 75 5.15 -9.67 -2.50
N ILE A 76 4.32 -9.21 -3.43
CA ILE A 76 2.90 -9.53 -3.50
C ILE A 76 2.67 -10.46 -4.68
N ASP A 77 2.12 -11.64 -4.43
CA ASP A 77 1.71 -12.54 -5.49
C ASP A 77 0.43 -12.02 -6.15
N ASN A 78 0.57 -11.42 -7.33
CA ASN A 78 -0.57 -10.84 -8.04
C ASN A 78 -1.60 -11.91 -8.44
N ALA A 79 -1.18 -13.16 -8.67
CA ALA A 79 -2.09 -14.25 -9.03
C ALA A 79 -2.97 -14.70 -7.84
N GLN A 80 -2.56 -14.42 -6.60
CA GLN A 80 -3.31 -14.73 -5.38
C GLN A 80 -4.31 -13.63 -4.98
N LEU A 81 -4.34 -12.51 -5.72
CA LEU A 81 -5.31 -11.45 -5.53
C LEU A 81 -6.60 -11.73 -6.31
N GLN A 82 -7.71 -11.17 -5.85
CA GLN A 82 -8.97 -11.18 -6.60
C GLN A 82 -8.74 -10.56 -8.00
N PRO A 83 -9.34 -11.10 -9.08
CA PRO A 83 -9.09 -10.65 -10.45
C PRO A 83 -9.22 -9.13 -10.66
N GLU A 84 -10.18 -8.49 -10.00
CA GLU A 84 -10.37 -7.03 -10.08
C GLU A 84 -9.21 -6.21 -9.50
N LEU A 85 -8.38 -6.80 -8.64
CA LEU A 85 -7.26 -6.13 -7.98
C LEU A 85 -5.94 -6.25 -8.76
N GLN A 86 -5.84 -7.23 -9.66
CA GLN A 86 -4.59 -7.60 -10.32
C GLN A 86 -4.06 -6.53 -11.29
N ASN A 87 -4.98 -5.77 -11.88
CA ASN A 87 -4.69 -4.76 -12.92
C ASN A 87 -4.90 -3.32 -12.43
N LEU A 88 -4.97 -3.11 -11.12
CA LEU A 88 -5.07 -1.77 -10.56
C LEU A 88 -3.83 -0.94 -10.88
N LYS A 89 -4.05 0.36 -11.17
CA LYS A 89 -2.97 1.34 -11.24
C LYS A 89 -2.23 1.39 -9.89
N SER A 90 -0.94 1.72 -9.93
CA SER A 90 -0.03 1.66 -8.78
C SER A 90 -0.59 2.27 -7.49
N ASN A 91 -1.22 3.44 -7.57
CA ASN A 91 -1.76 4.16 -6.40
C ASN A 91 -2.92 3.40 -5.72
N TYR A 92 -3.82 2.85 -6.52
CA TYR A 92 -4.96 2.07 -6.02
C TYR A 92 -4.51 0.71 -5.53
N TYR A 93 -3.53 0.11 -6.21
CA TYR A 93 -2.92 -1.13 -5.79
C TYR A 93 -2.28 -0.99 -4.41
N THR A 94 -1.43 0.01 -4.18
CA THR A 94 -0.79 0.19 -2.87
C THR A 94 -1.81 0.48 -1.78
N TRP A 95 -2.83 1.30 -2.05
CA TRP A 95 -3.94 1.51 -1.11
C TRP A 95 -4.60 0.19 -0.69
N VAL A 96 -4.97 -0.67 -1.63
CA VAL A 96 -5.55 -2.00 -1.34
C VAL A 96 -4.59 -2.85 -0.51
N ILE A 97 -3.30 -2.91 -0.89
CA ILE A 97 -2.33 -3.71 -0.13
C ILE A 97 -2.15 -3.16 1.29
N ASN A 98 -2.22 -1.83 1.48
CA ASN A 98 -2.16 -1.24 2.83
C ASN A 98 -3.35 -1.69 3.69
N GLN A 99 -4.56 -1.72 3.12
CA GLN A 99 -5.73 -2.23 3.84
C GLN A 99 -5.57 -3.71 4.17
N GLN A 100 -5.10 -4.51 3.22
CA GLN A 100 -4.91 -5.94 3.39
C GLN A 100 -3.85 -6.27 4.45
N LEU A 101 -2.75 -5.53 4.50
CA LEU A 101 -1.72 -5.70 5.53
C LEU A 101 -2.27 -5.45 6.93
N ASN A 102 -3.10 -4.41 7.10
CA ASN A 102 -3.61 -3.99 8.39
C ASN A 102 -5.02 -4.51 8.71
N LEU A 103 -5.53 -5.51 7.98
CA LEU A 103 -6.91 -5.95 8.13
C LEU A 103 -7.22 -6.32 9.59
N GLY A 104 -8.12 -5.57 10.24
CA GLY A 104 -8.47 -5.77 11.65
C GLY A 104 -7.52 -5.12 12.67
N THR A 105 -6.49 -4.40 12.22
CA THR A 105 -5.58 -3.61 13.05
C THR A 105 -6.04 -2.16 13.07
N ALA A 106 -6.43 -1.66 14.25
CA ALA A 106 -6.80 -0.26 14.43
C ALA A 106 -5.61 0.68 14.21
N GLY A 107 -5.86 1.83 13.60
CA GLY A 107 -4.89 2.91 13.43
C GLY A 107 -4.03 2.79 12.18
N CYS A 108 -3.89 1.60 11.60
CA CYS A 108 -3.17 1.39 10.34
C CYS A 108 -1.71 1.86 10.41
N PRO A 109 -0.87 1.16 11.20
CA PRO A 109 0.52 1.54 11.43
C PRO A 109 1.44 1.36 10.20
N THR A 110 0.90 1.09 9.02
CA THR A 110 1.70 0.98 7.79
C THR A 110 1.32 1.97 6.71
N LEU A 111 2.31 2.21 5.86
CA LEU A 111 2.21 2.95 4.60
C LEU A 111 2.86 2.11 3.51
N THR A 112 2.22 2.01 2.34
CA THR A 112 2.74 1.23 1.21
C THR A 112 2.95 2.07 -0.05
N THR A 113 4.04 1.82 -0.78
CA THR A 113 4.35 2.52 -2.02
C THR A 113 5.21 1.68 -2.97
N PHE A 114 5.12 1.94 -4.29
CA PHE A 114 6.06 1.40 -5.27
C PHE A 114 7.32 2.26 -5.45
N VAL A 115 7.31 3.50 -4.96
CA VAL A 115 8.42 4.43 -5.15
C VAL A 115 9.61 3.96 -4.35
N ASP A 116 10.77 3.84 -5.00
CA ASP A 116 12.04 3.52 -4.36
C ASP A 116 12.35 4.60 -3.32
N MET A 117 12.11 4.25 -2.05
CA MET A 117 12.42 5.09 -0.91
C MET A 117 13.92 5.02 -0.67
N LYS A 118 14.70 5.64 -1.56
CA LYS A 118 16.14 5.84 -1.34
C LYS A 118 16.32 6.63 -0.05
N ALA A 119 16.55 5.92 1.05
CA ALA A 119 16.88 6.39 2.40
C ALA A 119 16.01 7.53 2.93
N PHE A 120 15.09 7.23 3.85
CA PHE A 120 14.29 8.16 4.65
C PHE A 120 14.44 9.68 4.33
N LYS A 121 13.96 10.12 3.16
CA LYS A 121 14.08 11.52 2.70
C LYS A 121 13.00 12.40 3.32
N ASN A 122 13.20 13.71 3.17
CA ASN A 122 12.17 14.70 3.44
C ASN A 122 11.45 15.04 2.12
N PHE A 123 10.12 15.05 2.15
CA PHE A 123 9.29 15.26 0.97
C PHE A 123 8.48 16.55 1.07
N LYS A 124 8.48 17.34 0.00
CA LYS A 124 7.64 18.55 -0.08
C LYS A 124 6.22 18.26 -0.57
N THR A 125 6.05 17.13 -1.25
CA THR A 125 4.78 16.74 -1.85
C THR A 125 4.52 15.28 -1.52
N ALA A 126 3.26 14.95 -1.27
CA ALA A 126 2.80 13.58 -1.10
C ALA A 126 1.49 13.37 -1.84
N THR A 127 1.28 12.15 -2.30
CA THR A 127 0.04 11.71 -2.91
C THR A 127 -0.74 10.91 -1.89
N PHE A 128 -1.99 11.29 -1.65
CA PHE A 128 -2.93 10.60 -0.79
C PHE A 128 -3.92 9.79 -1.63
N MET A 129 -4.15 8.55 -1.20
CA MET A 129 -5.17 7.67 -1.76
C MET A 129 -6.20 7.36 -0.67
N LEU A 130 -7.46 7.61 -1.00
CA LEU A 130 -8.59 7.42 -0.10
C LEU A 130 -9.90 7.27 -0.89
N PRO A 131 -10.99 6.76 -0.30
CA PRO A 131 -12.32 6.89 -0.89
C PRO A 131 -12.58 8.36 -1.26
N LYS A 132 -13.12 8.59 -2.45
CA LYS A 132 -13.34 9.93 -3.01
C LYS A 132 -14.13 10.77 -2.04
N ASP A 133 -13.60 11.95 -1.78
CA ASP A 133 -14.07 12.84 -0.74
C ASP A 133 -13.80 14.29 -1.15
N GLU A 134 -14.87 15.02 -1.48
CA GLU A 134 -14.77 16.39 -2.02
C GLU A 134 -14.25 17.38 -0.98
N GLU A 135 -14.41 17.07 0.31
CA GLU A 135 -13.99 17.92 1.42
C GLU A 135 -12.59 17.55 1.94
N PHE A 136 -11.94 16.50 1.40
CA PHE A 136 -10.63 16.05 1.89
C PHE A 136 -9.60 17.18 1.92
N CYS A 137 -9.53 17.98 0.87
CA CYS A 137 -8.54 19.06 0.79
C CYS A 137 -8.79 20.20 1.79
N ASP A 138 -10.03 20.42 2.20
CA ASP A 138 -10.35 21.43 3.21
C ASP A 138 -10.07 20.88 4.60
N ARG A 139 -10.48 19.63 4.87
CA ARG A 139 -10.21 18.98 6.15
C ARG A 139 -8.71 18.79 6.38
N VAL A 140 -7.96 18.33 5.39
CA VAL A 140 -6.52 18.06 5.57
C VAL A 140 -5.79 19.32 6.00
N LYS A 141 -6.10 20.50 5.43
CA LYS A 141 -5.51 21.80 5.82
C LYS A 141 -5.77 22.20 7.26
N THR A 142 -6.87 21.73 7.86
CA THR A 142 -7.30 22.07 9.22
C THR A 142 -6.79 21.12 10.30
N LEU A 143 -6.15 20.01 9.93
CA LEU A 143 -5.68 19.02 10.90
C LEU A 143 -4.52 19.58 11.74
N VAL A 144 -4.67 19.52 13.07
CA VAL A 144 -3.76 20.07 14.09
C VAL A 144 -2.31 19.54 13.96
N PHE A 145 -2.10 18.34 13.41
CA PHE A 145 -0.75 17.81 13.16
C PHE A 145 0.05 18.61 12.12
N LEU A 146 -0.64 19.38 11.27
CA LEU A 146 -0.01 20.29 10.33
C LEU A 146 0.59 21.54 11.00
N ASP A 147 0.49 21.72 12.31
CA ASP A 147 1.26 22.78 12.99
C ASP A 147 2.77 22.60 12.75
N LYS A 148 3.24 21.35 12.68
CA LYS A 148 4.64 21.02 12.34
C LYS A 148 4.90 21.05 10.84
N TYR A 149 3.91 20.61 10.04
CA TYR A 149 4.01 20.50 8.58
C TYR A 149 2.80 21.14 7.87
N PRO A 150 2.69 22.48 7.82
CA PRO A 150 1.51 23.13 7.26
C PRO A 150 1.28 22.72 5.80
N VAL A 151 0.03 22.44 5.41
CA VAL A 151 -0.31 22.21 4.00
C VAL A 151 -0.29 23.53 3.25
N ARG A 152 0.45 23.58 2.15
CA ARG A 152 0.52 24.71 1.23
C ARG A 152 -0.58 24.62 0.18
N SER A 153 -0.74 23.46 -0.45
CA SER A 153 -1.79 23.20 -1.44
C SER A 153 -2.29 21.77 -1.32
N CYS A 154 -3.54 21.55 -1.72
CA CYS A 154 -4.12 20.22 -1.89
C CYS A 154 -5.00 20.26 -3.12
N GLU A 155 -4.81 19.28 -4.01
CA GLU A 155 -5.51 19.19 -5.28
C GLU A 155 -5.97 17.76 -5.55
N PHE A 156 -7.20 17.61 -6.03
CA PHE A 156 -7.67 16.34 -6.57
C PHE A 156 -7.03 16.10 -7.94
N ILE A 157 -6.39 14.94 -8.11
CA ILE A 157 -5.63 14.61 -9.32
C ILE A 157 -6.41 13.66 -10.22
N SER A 158 -6.93 12.58 -9.65
CA SER A 158 -7.63 11.54 -10.41
C SER A 158 -8.44 10.62 -9.50
N GLN A 159 -9.24 9.74 -10.08
CA GLN A 159 -9.95 8.68 -9.38
C GLN A 159 -9.83 7.34 -10.10
N SER A 160 -10.15 6.25 -9.39
CA SER A 160 -10.28 4.93 -10.00
C SER A 160 -11.40 4.95 -11.04
N MET A 161 -11.16 4.27 -12.17
CA MET A 161 -12.17 4.18 -13.23
C MET A 161 -13.32 3.26 -12.80
N GLU A 162 -12.96 2.15 -12.17
CA GLU A 162 -13.90 1.20 -11.56
C GLU A 162 -13.86 1.33 -10.03
N PRO A 163 -14.98 1.08 -9.33
CA PRO A 163 -14.99 0.99 -7.88
C PRO A 163 -14.09 -0.14 -7.38
N VAL A 164 -13.23 0.16 -6.41
CA VAL A 164 -12.41 -0.84 -5.70
C VAL A 164 -13.10 -1.13 -4.38
N HIS A 165 -13.46 -2.40 -4.14
CA HIS A 165 -14.27 -2.78 -2.97
C HIS A 165 -15.57 -1.96 -2.82
N LYS A 166 -16.22 -1.64 -3.95
CA LYS A 166 -17.43 -0.79 -4.05
C LYS A 166 -17.21 0.69 -3.72
N GLU A 167 -15.96 1.14 -3.57
CA GLU A 167 -15.61 2.54 -3.35
C GLU A 167 -14.87 3.12 -4.55
N THR A 168 -15.24 4.33 -4.96
CA THR A 168 -14.42 5.10 -5.91
C THR A 168 -13.25 5.69 -5.16
N ILE A 169 -12.02 5.33 -5.51
CA ILE A 169 -10.82 5.79 -4.81
C ILE A 169 -10.30 7.06 -5.49
N GLY A 170 -10.20 8.16 -4.75
CA GLY A 170 -9.59 9.40 -5.18
C GLY A 170 -8.10 9.45 -4.88
N THR A 171 -7.37 10.14 -5.75
CA THR A 171 -5.96 10.49 -5.59
C THR A 171 -5.84 11.99 -5.46
N TYR A 172 -5.15 12.45 -4.41
CA TYR A 172 -4.96 13.85 -4.10
C TYR A 172 -3.48 14.15 -3.94
N GLU A 173 -3.02 15.25 -4.51
CA GLU A 173 -1.66 15.74 -4.28
C GLU A 173 -1.69 16.81 -3.21
N VAL A 174 -0.84 16.67 -2.20
CA VAL A 174 -0.72 17.60 -1.09
C VAL A 174 0.72 18.10 -1.04
N SER A 175 0.90 19.42 -1.13
CA SER A 175 2.19 20.04 -0.92
C SER A 175 2.27 20.66 0.48
N PHE A 176 3.43 20.56 1.11
CA PHE A 176 3.69 21.04 2.46
C PHE A 176 4.59 22.28 2.41
N VAL A 177 4.37 23.22 3.34
CA VAL A 177 5.20 24.42 3.50
C VAL A 177 6.63 24.02 3.90
N LYS A 178 6.76 23.04 4.79
CA LYS A 178 8.03 22.45 5.20
C LYS A 178 8.08 20.99 4.75
N PRO A 179 9.25 20.50 4.29
CA PRO A 179 9.41 19.09 3.96
C PRO A 179 9.06 18.17 5.12
N VAL A 180 8.28 17.11 4.86
CA VAL A 180 7.89 16.07 5.82
C VAL A 180 8.92 14.94 5.77
N PRO A 181 9.59 14.61 6.88
CA PRO A 181 10.43 13.42 6.95
C PRO A 181 9.59 12.17 6.72
N SER A 182 10.08 11.27 5.89
CA SER A 182 9.51 9.93 5.67
C SER A 182 9.16 9.17 6.96
N VAL A 183 9.95 9.28 8.04
CA VAL A 183 9.62 8.62 9.33
C VAL A 183 8.37 9.21 10.00
N GLU A 184 8.03 10.46 9.71
CA GLU A 184 6.81 11.13 10.20
C GLU A 184 5.61 10.84 9.30
N ALA A 185 5.85 10.30 8.09
CA ALA A 185 4.83 9.99 7.11
C ALA A 185 3.84 8.93 7.58
N VAL A 186 4.38 7.81 8.08
CA VAL A 186 3.56 6.71 8.59
C VAL A 186 2.74 7.16 9.79
N LYS A 187 3.31 7.99 10.67
CA LYS A 187 2.63 8.60 11.82
C LYS A 187 1.49 9.52 11.41
N LEU A 188 1.72 10.36 10.40
CA LEU A 188 0.67 11.20 9.82
C LEU A 188 -0.49 10.35 9.28
N THR A 189 -0.17 9.27 8.58
CA THR A 189 -1.17 8.36 8.01
C THR A 189 -1.93 7.63 9.11
N GLU A 190 -1.26 7.22 10.18
CA GLU A 190 -1.89 6.58 11.34
C GLU A 190 -2.91 7.50 12.01
N GLN A 191 -2.53 8.77 12.22
CA GLN A 191 -3.42 9.78 12.81
C GLN A 191 -4.62 10.10 11.92
N LEU A 192 -4.43 10.19 10.59
CA LEU A 192 -5.53 10.37 9.63
C LEU A 192 -6.52 9.22 9.68
N ASN A 193 -6.03 8.00 9.88
CA ASN A 193 -6.88 6.83 10.04
C ASN A 193 -7.57 6.78 11.42
N ASN A 194 -7.11 7.54 12.42
CA ASN A 194 -7.76 7.74 13.74
C ASN A 194 -8.40 6.49 14.38
N GLY A 195 -7.69 5.34 14.33
CA GLY A 195 -8.18 4.09 14.89
C GLY A 195 -9.15 3.28 14.00
N ASP A 196 -9.45 3.76 12.79
CA ASP A 196 -10.16 2.98 11.77
C ASP A 196 -9.34 1.71 11.43
N ALA A 197 -10.03 0.57 11.35
CA ALA A 197 -9.44 -0.72 11.03
C ALA A 197 -9.37 -1.00 9.53
N ARG A 198 -9.94 -0.12 8.68
CA ARG A 198 -9.98 -0.28 7.23
C ARG A 198 -8.88 0.47 6.48
N CYS A 199 -8.09 1.30 7.16
CA CYS A 199 -7.01 2.08 6.53
C CYS A 199 -7.50 2.88 5.34
N ARG A 200 -8.45 3.78 5.64
CA ARG A 200 -9.07 4.67 4.67
C ARG A 200 -8.04 5.50 3.92
N TYR A 201 -6.94 5.89 4.58
CA TYR A 201 -5.87 6.69 4.01
C TYR A 201 -4.62 5.86 3.78
N ASN A 202 -4.04 5.98 2.58
CA ASN A 202 -2.66 5.61 2.28
C ASN A 202 -1.95 6.83 1.67
N MET A 203 -0.63 6.89 1.82
CA MET A 203 0.18 7.99 1.30
C MET A 203 1.40 7.46 0.54
N ALA A 204 1.76 8.10 -0.56
CA ALA A 204 2.97 7.83 -1.32
C ALA A 204 3.74 9.13 -1.58
N PHE A 205 5.05 9.00 -1.76
CA PHE A 205 5.95 10.11 -2.05
C PHE A 205 6.60 9.90 -3.41
N TYR A 206 6.69 10.96 -4.21
CA TYR A 206 7.32 10.97 -5.53
C TYR A 206 8.41 12.04 -5.59
#